data_AF-A0A7S2ILC1-F1
#
_entry.id   AF-A0A7S2ILC1-F1
#
_cell.length_a   1.000
_cell.length_b   1.000
_cell.length_c   1.000
_cell.angle_alpha   90.00
_cell.angle_beta   90.00
_cell.angle_gamma   90.00
#
_symmetry.space_group_name_H-M   'P 1'
#
loop_
_entity.id
_entity.type
_entity.pdbx_description
1 polymer ?
#
loop_
_entity_poly.entity_id
_entity_poly.type
_entity_poly.pdbx_seq_one_letter_code
_entity_poly.pdbx_strand_id
1 'polypeptide(L)'
;AGVGRLLKGGAQVVWDGSGKLVWRNPTSGSFDDFGSAMRLLYIMSSGDAWELIMYELQATHGVGHAPVRNDYSLAALFAVLWMFSSAFFAMNLFVSAIIDNFTRIKKIQAQPATVTPEQLQWISTMKAVFGQSNTSPVVPIATFKPPPADAYCRQCLFRAANSKATDAIITCVIVLNIAVMAFDFWGLEQDPTLSSAYSMTLRGFGW
;
A
#
# COMPACT_ATOMS: atom_id res chain seq x y z
N ALA A 1 24.41 -41.28 -9.00
CA ALA A 1 23.89 -40.23 -9.90
C ALA A 1 23.81 -38.94 -9.09
N GLY A 2 24.75 -38.03 -9.30
CA GLY A 2 24.86 -36.81 -8.50
C GLY A 2 23.69 -35.88 -8.79
N VAL A 3 22.95 -35.52 -7.74
CA VAL A 3 21.97 -34.42 -7.77
C VAL A 3 22.78 -33.14 -7.96
N GLY A 4 23.00 -32.77 -9.23
CA GLY A 4 23.66 -31.52 -9.58
C GLY A 4 22.84 -30.36 -9.00
N ARG A 5 23.48 -29.50 -8.22
CA ARG A 5 22.87 -28.27 -7.72
C ARG A 5 22.25 -27.52 -8.90
N LEU A 6 20.93 -27.35 -8.88
CA LEU A 6 20.24 -26.40 -9.74
C LEU A 6 20.87 -25.04 -9.50
N LEU A 7 21.51 -24.49 -10.54
CA LEU A 7 22.07 -23.14 -10.50
C LEU A 7 20.89 -22.20 -10.26
N LYS A 8 20.87 -21.51 -9.11
CA LYS A 8 19.79 -20.59 -8.68
C LYS A 8 19.66 -19.33 -9.56
N GLY A 9 20.05 -19.37 -10.83
CA GLY A 9 20.11 -18.19 -11.67
C GLY A 9 20.48 -18.44 -13.13
N GLY A 10 20.06 -19.58 -13.67
CA GLY A 10 20.06 -19.89 -15.10
C GLY A 10 18.79 -20.66 -15.45
N ALA A 11 18.36 -20.63 -16.71
CA ALA A 11 17.08 -21.17 -17.16
C ALA A 11 16.74 -22.55 -16.57
N GLN A 12 15.46 -22.77 -16.27
CA GLN A 12 15.00 -24.01 -15.62
C GLN A 12 15.43 -25.24 -16.41
N VAL A 13 16.01 -26.23 -15.74
CA VAL A 13 16.28 -27.55 -16.34
C VAL A 13 14.94 -28.25 -16.53
N VAL A 14 14.48 -28.30 -17.77
CA VAL A 14 13.24 -28.99 -18.12
C VAL A 14 13.55 -30.45 -18.44
N TRP A 15 12.90 -31.34 -17.71
CA TRP A 15 12.91 -32.78 -17.97
C TRP A 15 11.62 -33.16 -18.69
N ASP A 16 11.69 -34.08 -19.65
CA ASP A 16 10.47 -34.73 -20.12
C ASP A 16 9.93 -35.68 -19.04
N GLY A 17 8.65 -36.07 -19.15
CA GLY A 17 8.01 -37.02 -18.23
C GLY A 17 8.64 -38.42 -18.22
N SER A 18 9.70 -38.67 -19.02
CA SER A 18 10.49 -39.90 -19.07
C SER A 18 11.89 -39.75 -18.45
N GLY A 19 12.22 -38.59 -17.88
CA GLY A 19 13.50 -38.33 -17.22
C GLY A 19 14.65 -37.93 -18.16
N LYS A 20 14.35 -37.50 -19.40
CA LYS A 20 15.37 -36.97 -20.34
C LYS A 20 15.41 -35.45 -20.32
N LEU A 21 16.60 -34.90 -20.47
CA LEU A 21 16.85 -33.46 -20.50
C LEU A 21 16.44 -32.91 -21.89
N VAL A 22 15.58 -31.89 -21.91
CA VAL A 22 15.08 -31.31 -23.17
C VAL A 22 15.58 -29.88 -23.38
N TRP A 23 15.95 -29.57 -24.62
CA TRP A 23 16.26 -28.20 -25.05
C TRP A 23 14.95 -27.47 -25.37
N ARG A 24 14.63 -26.43 -24.61
CA ARG A 24 13.42 -25.62 -24.79
C ARG A 24 13.71 -24.14 -24.54
N ASN A 25 12.93 -23.29 -25.19
CA ASN A 25 12.90 -21.87 -24.90
C ASN A 25 12.36 -21.61 -23.49
N PRO A 26 12.74 -20.48 -22.86
CA PRO A 26 12.22 -20.09 -21.55
C PRO A 26 10.69 -20.02 -21.54
N THR A 27 10.08 -20.38 -20.41
CA THR A 27 8.62 -20.37 -20.26
C THR A 27 8.03 -18.96 -20.15
N SER A 28 8.86 -18.00 -19.73
CA SER A 28 8.54 -16.56 -19.67
C SER A 28 8.33 -15.94 -21.05
N GLY A 29 9.06 -16.43 -22.07
CA GLY A 29 9.08 -15.94 -23.43
C GLY A 29 10.50 -15.78 -23.98
N SER A 30 10.62 -15.22 -25.18
CA SER A 30 11.92 -14.90 -25.79
C SER A 30 11.88 -13.56 -26.53
N PHE A 31 13.07 -13.05 -26.86
CA PHE A 31 13.24 -11.86 -27.70
C PHE A 31 13.38 -12.20 -29.21
N ASP A 32 12.93 -13.40 -29.62
CA ASP A 32 13.08 -13.87 -31.01
C ASP A 32 12.08 -13.19 -31.96
N ASP A 33 10.88 -12.87 -31.46
CA ASP A 33 9.79 -12.23 -32.21
C ASP A 33 9.36 -10.92 -31.56
N PHE A 34 8.89 -9.96 -32.37
CA PHE A 34 8.43 -8.66 -31.89
C PHE A 34 7.32 -8.77 -30.82
N GLY A 35 6.33 -9.63 -31.04
CA GLY A 35 5.21 -9.80 -30.09
C GLY A 35 5.65 -10.41 -28.76
N SER A 36 6.55 -11.40 -28.79
CA SER A 36 7.13 -12.03 -27.60
C SER A 36 8.03 -11.05 -26.84
N ALA A 37 8.85 -10.28 -27.56
CA ALA A 37 9.68 -9.22 -26.97
C ALA A 37 8.82 -8.14 -26.29
N MET A 38 7.76 -7.66 -26.96
CA MET A 38 6.85 -6.67 -26.37
C MET A 38 6.14 -7.22 -25.12
N ARG A 39 5.80 -8.51 -25.09
CA ARG A 39 5.25 -9.15 -23.89
C ARG A 39 6.26 -9.15 -22.74
N LEU A 40 7.51 -9.53 -22.99
CA LEU A 40 8.57 -9.51 -21.96
C LEU A 40 8.82 -8.09 -21.44
N LEU A 41 8.89 -7.11 -22.33
CA LEU A 41 9.06 -5.70 -21.97
C LEU A 41 7.88 -5.17 -21.13
N TYR A 42 6.66 -5.61 -21.45
CA TYR A 42 5.46 -5.28 -20.67
C TYR A 42 5.51 -5.87 -19.26
N ILE A 43 5.85 -7.16 -19.11
CA ILE A 43 6.02 -7.82 -17.80
C ILE A 43 7.11 -7.11 -16.99
N MET A 44 8.24 -6.79 -17.60
CA MET A 44 9.29 -6.02 -16.92
C MET A 44 8.81 -4.63 -16.48
N SER A 45 7.93 -3.98 -17.26
CA SER A 45 7.37 -2.66 -16.91
C SER A 45 6.30 -2.71 -15.83
N SER A 46 5.65 -3.86 -15.60
CA SER A 46 4.68 -4.02 -14.51
C SER A 46 5.35 -4.22 -13.14
N GLY A 47 6.64 -4.54 -13.12
CA GLY A 47 7.41 -4.77 -11.89
C GLY A 47 7.13 -6.10 -11.22
N ASP A 48 6.40 -7.01 -11.88
CA ASP A 48 6.10 -8.35 -11.37
C ASP A 48 6.87 -9.40 -12.18
N ALA A 49 7.52 -10.33 -11.48
CA ALA A 49 8.33 -11.41 -12.06
C ALA A 49 9.41 -10.96 -13.08
N TRP A 50 9.78 -9.68 -13.08
CA TRP A 50 10.77 -9.10 -14.00
C TRP A 50 12.17 -9.64 -13.73
N GLU A 51 12.45 -10.01 -12.49
CA GLU A 51 13.71 -10.59 -12.05
C GLU A 51 13.96 -11.96 -12.69
N LEU A 52 12.91 -12.74 -12.99
CA LEU A 52 13.04 -14.02 -13.68
C LEU A 52 13.56 -13.81 -15.10
N ILE A 53 13.00 -12.83 -15.82
CA ILE A 53 13.43 -12.45 -17.18
C ILE A 53 14.86 -11.92 -17.12
N MET A 54 15.20 -11.11 -16.11
CA MET A 54 16.56 -10.62 -15.91
C MET A 54 17.55 -11.78 -15.68
N TYR A 55 17.22 -12.76 -14.85
CA TYR A 55 18.10 -13.91 -14.60
C TYR A 55 18.29 -14.78 -15.85
N GLU A 56 17.25 -14.93 -16.67
CA GLU A 56 17.34 -15.63 -17.95
C GLU A 56 18.25 -14.89 -18.94
N LEU A 57 18.09 -13.57 -19.06
CA LEU A 57 18.97 -12.70 -19.87
C LEU A 57 20.42 -12.77 -19.39
N GLN A 58 20.62 -12.70 -18.07
CA GLN A 58 21.92 -12.75 -17.43
C GLN A 58 22.66 -14.05 -17.75
N ALA A 59 21.95 -15.17 -17.89
CA ALA A 59 22.53 -16.47 -18.16
C ALA A 59 22.81 -16.76 -19.64
N THR A 60 22.48 -15.84 -20.55
CA THR A 60 22.74 -16.03 -21.99
C THR A 60 24.24 -15.93 -22.33
N HIS A 61 24.72 -16.87 -23.14
CA HIS A 61 26.15 -16.98 -23.50
C HIS A 61 26.40 -17.15 -25.01
N GLY A 62 25.38 -16.91 -25.85
CA GLY A 62 25.43 -17.05 -27.30
C GLY A 62 24.44 -18.08 -27.85
N VAL A 63 24.18 -18.02 -29.16
CA VAL A 63 23.24 -18.92 -29.84
C VAL A 63 23.75 -20.36 -29.81
N GLY A 64 22.89 -21.31 -29.44
CA GLY A 64 23.23 -22.74 -29.39
C GLY A 64 24.01 -23.19 -28.15
N HIS A 65 24.25 -22.28 -27.19
CA HIS A 65 24.88 -22.60 -25.92
C HIS A 65 23.84 -22.74 -24.80
N ALA A 66 24.08 -23.67 -23.87
CA ALA A 66 23.28 -23.78 -22.66
C ALA A 66 23.46 -22.52 -21.80
N PRO A 67 22.43 -22.08 -21.07
CA PRO A 67 22.55 -20.93 -20.19
C PRO A 67 23.52 -21.23 -19.05
N VAL A 68 24.42 -20.28 -18.77
CA VAL A 68 25.43 -20.36 -17.71
C VAL A 68 25.31 -19.16 -16.80
N ARG A 69 25.32 -19.38 -15.48
CA ARG A 69 25.25 -18.29 -14.50
C ARG A 69 26.40 -17.29 -14.71
N ASN A 70 26.07 -16.04 -15.02
CA ASN A 70 27.05 -14.96 -15.18
C ASN A 70 26.65 -13.71 -14.38
N ASP A 71 27.17 -13.54 -13.17
CA ASP A 71 26.83 -12.43 -12.27
C ASP A 71 27.20 -11.03 -12.78
N TYR A 72 28.03 -10.94 -13.82
CA TYR A 72 28.51 -9.67 -14.37
C TYR A 72 27.99 -9.40 -15.79
N SER A 73 26.85 -9.98 -16.17
CA SER A 73 26.29 -9.83 -17.52
C SER A 73 25.74 -8.43 -17.80
N LEU A 74 26.20 -7.80 -18.88
CA LEU A 74 25.65 -6.54 -19.38
C LEU A 74 24.17 -6.65 -19.79
N ALA A 75 23.68 -7.85 -20.12
CA ALA A 75 22.28 -8.08 -20.44
C ALA A 75 21.36 -7.85 -19.23
N ALA A 76 21.85 -8.03 -18.00
CA ALA A 76 21.10 -7.69 -16.79
C ALA A 76 20.92 -6.16 -16.65
N LEU A 77 21.90 -5.36 -17.06
CA LEU A 77 21.79 -3.90 -17.07
C LEU A 77 20.69 -3.42 -18.01
N PHE A 78 20.49 -4.09 -19.14
CA PHE A 78 19.37 -3.78 -20.04
C PHE A 78 18.02 -3.91 -19.32
N ALA A 79 17.77 -5.02 -18.62
CA ALA A 79 16.52 -5.23 -17.88
C ALA A 79 16.29 -4.15 -16.81
N VAL A 80 17.33 -3.81 -16.05
CA VAL A 80 17.27 -2.77 -15.01
C VAL A 80 17.03 -1.38 -15.61
N LEU A 81 17.76 -1.01 -16.67
CA LEU A 81 17.58 0.28 -17.34
C LEU A 81 16.19 0.40 -17.99
N TRP A 82 15.68 -0.68 -18.56
CA TRP A 82 14.32 -0.73 -19.09
C TRP A 82 13.29 -0.52 -17.99
N MET A 83 13.44 -1.18 -16.83
CA MET A 83 12.54 -1.02 -15.70
C MET A 83 12.49 0.43 -15.21
N PHE A 84 13.64 1.09 -15.01
CA PHE A 84 13.68 2.51 -14.62
C PHE A 84 13.09 3.42 -15.69
N SER A 85 13.46 3.20 -16.96
CA SER A 85 13.01 4.03 -18.07
C SER A 85 11.50 3.89 -18.28
N SER A 86 10.96 2.68 -18.25
CA SER A 86 9.53 2.44 -18.44
C SER A 86 8.71 2.99 -17.27
N ALA A 87 9.17 2.83 -16.03
CA ALA A 87 8.52 3.42 -14.86
C ALA A 87 8.49 4.95 -14.94
N PHE A 88 9.57 5.60 -15.37
CA PHE A 88 9.59 7.07 -15.44
C PHE A 88 8.86 7.61 -16.67
N PHE A 89 9.09 7.07 -17.86
CA PHE A 89 8.54 7.62 -19.09
C PHE A 89 7.10 7.18 -19.34
N ALA A 90 6.79 5.88 -19.21
CA ALA A 90 5.46 5.38 -19.56
C ALA A 90 4.42 5.78 -18.50
N MET A 91 4.71 5.57 -17.21
CA MET A 91 3.73 5.89 -16.16
C MET A 91 3.53 7.39 -16.01
N ASN A 92 4.60 8.20 -15.97
CA ASN A 92 4.42 9.64 -15.78
C ASN A 92 3.72 10.30 -16.96
N LEU A 93 4.05 9.91 -18.21
CA LEU A 93 3.37 10.45 -19.40
C LEU A 93 1.90 10.03 -19.41
N PHE A 94 1.63 8.75 -19.14
CA PHE A 94 0.27 8.22 -19.16
C PHE A 94 -0.61 8.85 -18.08
N VAL A 95 -0.13 8.90 -16.83
CA VAL A 95 -0.85 9.51 -15.71
C VAL A 95 -1.06 11.00 -15.95
N SER A 96 -0.06 11.72 -16.47
CA SER A 96 -0.20 13.15 -16.79
C SER A 96 -1.27 13.38 -17.85
N ALA A 97 -1.26 12.63 -18.95
CA ALA A 97 -2.26 12.76 -20.00
C ALA A 97 -3.70 12.46 -19.52
N ILE A 98 -3.84 11.50 -18.60
CA ILE A 98 -5.14 11.19 -17.97
C ILE A 98 -5.59 12.32 -17.05
N ILE A 99 -4.71 12.83 -16.17
CA ILE A 99 -5.04 13.93 -15.26
C ILE A 99 -5.40 15.20 -16.04
N ASP A 100 -4.69 15.49 -17.14
CA ASP A 100 -4.99 16.62 -18.01
C ASP A 100 -6.39 16.50 -18.61
N ASN A 101 -6.78 15.29 -19.04
CA ASN A 101 -8.14 15.03 -19.52
C ASN A 101 -9.20 15.23 -18.42
N PHE A 102 -9.01 14.67 -17.22
CA PHE A 102 -9.94 14.89 -16.12
C PHE A 102 -10.03 16.36 -15.71
N THR A 103 -8.90 17.07 -15.73
CA THR A 103 -8.85 18.51 -15.45
C THR A 103 -9.61 19.30 -16.52
N ARG A 104 -9.49 18.92 -17.78
CA ARG A 104 -10.26 19.52 -18.89
C ARG A 104 -11.75 19.28 -18.72
N ILE A 105 -12.17 18.05 -18.44
CA ILE A 105 -13.60 17.70 -18.22
C ILE A 105 -14.15 18.52 -17.04
N LYS A 106 -13.43 18.59 -15.93
CA LYS A 106 -13.81 19.37 -14.74
C LYS A 106 -13.97 20.86 -15.06
N LYS A 107 -13.10 21.44 -15.90
CA LYS A 107 -13.21 22.85 -16.33
C LYS A 107 -14.47 23.11 -17.17
N ILE A 108 -14.84 22.17 -18.04
CA ILE A 108 -16.01 22.30 -18.93
C ILE A 108 -17.32 22.10 -18.15
N GLN A 109 -17.38 21.08 -17.29
CA GLN A 109 -18.61 20.71 -16.60
C GLN A 109 -18.81 21.45 -15.26
N ALA A 110 -17.80 22.19 -14.77
CA ALA A 110 -17.76 22.84 -13.46
C ALA A 110 -18.09 21.94 -12.26
N GLN A 111 -18.19 20.61 -12.49
CA GLN A 111 -18.53 19.58 -11.53
C GLN A 111 -17.57 18.40 -11.70
N PRO A 112 -17.29 17.61 -10.65
CA PRO A 112 -16.50 16.39 -10.79
C PRO A 112 -17.25 15.36 -11.64
N ALA A 113 -16.54 14.68 -12.55
CA ALA A 113 -17.14 13.72 -13.48
C ALA A 113 -17.62 12.40 -12.81
N THR A 114 -17.18 12.11 -11.59
CA THR A 114 -17.36 10.82 -10.92
C THR A 114 -18.45 10.81 -9.85
N VAL A 115 -19.17 11.93 -9.65
CA VAL A 115 -20.17 12.07 -8.58
C VAL A 115 -21.55 12.26 -9.18
N THR A 116 -22.57 11.64 -8.58
CA THR A 116 -23.96 11.91 -8.97
C THR A 116 -24.41 13.28 -8.46
N PRO A 117 -25.46 13.89 -9.04
CA PRO A 117 -25.98 15.17 -8.57
C PRO A 117 -26.39 15.15 -7.09
N GLU A 118 -26.96 14.04 -6.60
CA GLU A 118 -27.38 13.88 -5.21
C GLU A 118 -26.18 13.79 -4.28
N GLN A 119 -25.14 13.05 -4.67
CA GLN A 119 -23.88 12.98 -3.92
C GLN A 119 -23.19 14.33 -3.88
N LEU A 120 -23.27 15.12 -4.96
CA LEU A 120 -22.71 16.46 -5.00
C LEU A 120 -23.40 17.41 -4.01
N GLN A 121 -24.72 17.32 -3.87
CA GLN A 121 -25.48 18.08 -2.87
C GLN A 121 -25.11 17.67 -1.44
N TRP A 122 -24.90 16.39 -1.20
CA TRP A 122 -24.42 15.92 0.10
C TRP A 122 -23.00 16.45 0.36
N ILE A 123 -22.08 16.34 -0.59
CA ILE A 123 -20.71 16.87 -0.46
C ILE A 123 -20.71 18.38 -0.23
N SER A 124 -21.54 19.15 -0.94
CA SER A 124 -21.61 20.60 -0.77
C SER A 124 -22.16 20.98 0.60
N THR A 125 -23.15 20.23 1.10
CA THR A 125 -23.69 20.38 2.45
C THR A 125 -22.63 20.05 3.51
N MET A 126 -21.90 18.94 3.34
CA MET A 126 -20.81 18.57 4.24
C MET A 126 -19.68 19.61 4.21
N LYS A 127 -19.35 20.18 3.05
CA LYS A 127 -18.41 21.30 2.97
C LYS A 127 -18.95 22.54 3.68
N ALA A 128 -20.24 22.84 3.58
CA ALA A 128 -20.83 23.96 4.32
C ALA A 128 -20.82 23.73 5.85
N VAL A 129 -21.02 22.49 6.30
CA VAL A 129 -21.05 22.11 7.72
C VAL A 129 -19.63 22.00 8.30
N PHE A 130 -18.70 21.38 7.58
CA PHE A 130 -17.37 21.03 8.08
C PHE A 130 -16.24 21.92 7.57
N GLY A 131 -16.45 22.74 6.54
CA GLY A 131 -15.41 23.65 6.09
C GLY A 131 -15.61 24.28 4.72
N GLN A 132 -16.10 25.51 4.72
CA GLN A 132 -15.52 26.55 3.88
C GLN A 132 -15.56 27.88 4.63
N SER A 133 -14.58 28.11 5.51
CA SER A 133 -13.97 29.43 5.64
C SER A 133 -12.84 29.45 6.68
N ASN A 134 -11.65 29.84 6.25
CA ASN A 134 -10.71 30.61 7.07
C ASN A 134 -11.24 32.05 7.31
N THR A 135 -12.56 32.26 7.35
CA THR A 135 -13.21 33.59 7.17
C THR A 135 -14.59 33.76 7.81
N SER A 136 -15.22 32.70 8.30
CA SER A 136 -16.44 32.75 9.09
C SER A 136 -16.20 31.83 10.28
N PRO A 137 -16.31 32.33 11.52
CA PRO A 137 -16.23 31.46 12.67
C PRO A 137 -17.34 30.42 12.48
N VAL A 138 -16.96 29.15 12.45
CA VAL A 138 -17.90 28.05 12.75
C VAL A 138 -18.64 28.54 13.98
N VAL A 139 -19.93 28.84 13.86
CA VAL A 139 -20.73 29.23 15.02
C VAL A 139 -20.57 28.05 15.96
N PRO A 140 -19.85 28.20 17.09
CA PRO A 140 -19.66 27.07 17.97
C PRO A 140 -21.06 26.57 18.29
N ILE A 141 -21.31 25.29 18.02
CA ILE A 141 -22.54 24.61 18.44
C ILE A 141 -22.78 25.10 19.85
N ALA A 142 -23.89 25.82 20.05
CA ALA A 142 -24.13 26.60 21.26
C ALA A 142 -23.67 25.78 22.45
N THR A 143 -22.57 26.21 23.08
CA THR A 143 -21.99 25.47 24.18
C THR A 143 -23.10 25.25 25.20
N PHE A 144 -23.23 24.02 25.70
CA PHE A 144 -24.30 23.67 26.64
C PHE A 144 -24.41 24.77 27.70
N LYS A 145 -25.60 25.36 27.83
CA LYS A 145 -25.81 26.44 28.80
C LYS A 145 -25.41 25.90 30.17
N PRO A 146 -24.59 26.64 30.95
CA PRO A 146 -24.23 26.18 32.28
C PRO A 146 -25.51 26.01 33.11
N PRO A 147 -25.59 24.94 33.92
CA PRO A 147 -26.74 24.72 34.79
C PRO A 147 -26.94 25.91 35.76
N PRO A 148 -28.19 26.21 36.18
CA PRO A 148 -28.46 27.28 37.13
C PRO A 148 -27.65 27.11 38.43
N ALA A 149 -27.34 28.25 39.06
CA ALA A 149 -26.43 28.37 40.20
C ALA A 149 -26.98 27.81 41.52
N ASP A 150 -28.21 27.31 41.51
CA ASP A 150 -28.92 26.73 42.65
C ASP A 150 -28.36 25.37 43.09
N ALA A 151 -27.69 24.64 42.19
CA ALA A 151 -27.12 23.33 42.45
C ALA A 151 -25.59 23.32 42.31
N TYR A 152 -24.87 23.63 43.40
CA TYR A 152 -23.40 23.71 43.43
C TYR A 152 -22.71 22.43 42.92
N CYS A 153 -23.15 21.24 43.38
CA CYS A 153 -22.60 19.96 42.93
C CYS A 153 -22.75 19.77 41.41
N ARG A 154 -23.90 20.15 40.85
CA ARG A 154 -24.17 20.06 39.41
C ARG A 154 -23.27 21.01 38.61
N GLN A 155 -22.99 22.19 39.15
CA GLN A 155 -22.09 23.16 38.52
C GLN A 155 -20.62 22.73 38.58
N CYS A 156 -20.17 22.13 39.69
CA CYS A 156 -18.84 21.55 39.81
C CYS A 156 -18.62 20.41 38.80
N LEU A 157 -19.56 19.47 38.70
CA LEU A 157 -19.50 18.37 37.73
C LEU A 157 -19.50 18.88 36.29
N PHE A 158 -20.33 19.89 35.98
CA PHE A 158 -20.35 20.50 34.66
C PHE A 158 -19.03 21.18 34.29
N ARG A 159 -18.40 21.88 35.24
CA ARG A 159 -17.08 22.51 35.04
C ARG A 159 -15.95 21.50 34.91
N ALA A 160 -16.00 20.42 35.70
CA ALA A 160 -15.02 19.33 35.61
C ALA A 160 -15.15 18.60 34.25
N ALA A 161 -16.36 18.27 33.82
CA ALA A 161 -16.62 17.56 32.57
C ALA A 161 -16.26 18.38 31.32
N ASN A 162 -16.50 19.70 31.33
CA ASN A 162 -16.14 20.59 30.22
C ASN A 162 -14.72 21.17 30.32
N SER A 163 -13.87 20.65 31.21
CA SER A 163 -12.49 21.12 31.33
C SER A 163 -11.60 20.49 30.26
N LYS A 164 -10.66 21.27 29.70
CA LYS A 164 -9.67 20.76 28.74
C LYS A 164 -8.80 19.63 29.32
N ALA A 165 -8.63 19.61 30.64
CA ALA A 165 -7.89 18.56 31.32
C ALA A 165 -8.61 17.20 31.20
N THR A 166 -9.93 17.19 31.33
CA THR A 166 -10.75 15.98 31.15
C THR A 166 -10.64 15.44 29.73
N ASP A 167 -10.69 16.31 28.70
CA ASP A 167 -10.50 15.88 27.31
C ASP A 167 -9.10 15.28 27.07
N ALA A 168 -8.07 15.88 27.65
CA ALA A 168 -6.70 15.37 27.58
C ALA A 168 -6.55 14.02 28.31
N ILE A 169 -7.20 13.84 29.46
CA ILE A 169 -7.22 12.57 30.20
C ILE A 169 -7.92 11.49 29.38
N ILE A 170 -9.11 11.76 28.84
CA ILE A 170 -9.85 10.80 28.00
C ILE A 170 -9.00 10.41 26.78
N THR A 171 -8.40 11.39 26.11
CA THR A 171 -7.51 11.13 24.96
C THR A 171 -6.31 10.26 25.36
N CYS A 172 -5.68 10.54 26.51
CA CYS A 172 -4.57 9.75 27.02
C CYS A 172 -4.98 8.30 27.32
N VAL A 173 -6.14 8.09 27.93
CA VAL A 173 -6.67 6.76 28.23
C VAL A 173 -6.97 5.97 26.95
N ILE A 174 -7.54 6.60 25.92
CA ILE A 174 -7.78 5.97 24.61
C ILE A 174 -6.47 5.57 23.96
N VAL A 175 -5.48 6.47 23.93
CA VAL A 175 -4.17 6.19 23.34
C VAL A 175 -3.45 5.07 24.09
N LEU A 176 -3.55 5.04 25.43
CA LEU A 176 -2.95 4.01 26.25
C LEU A 176 -3.60 2.64 26.02
N ASN A 177 -4.92 2.58 25.85
CA ASN A 177 -5.62 1.36 25.45
C ASN A 177 -5.13 0.84 24.08
N ILE A 178 -5.06 1.72 23.07
CA ILE A 178 -4.53 1.37 21.74
C ILE A 178 -3.09 0.87 21.85
N ALA A 179 -2.25 1.51 22.68
CA ALA A 179 -0.87 1.08 22.89
C ALA A 179 -0.81 -0.32 23.52
N VAL A 180 -1.63 -0.60 24.54
CA VAL A 180 -1.73 -1.94 25.13
C VAL A 180 -2.12 -2.97 24.07
N MET A 181 -3.16 -2.70 23.25
CA MET A 181 -3.53 -3.60 22.15
C MET A 181 -2.41 -3.79 21.12
N ALA A 182 -1.60 -2.76 20.85
CA ALA A 182 -0.49 -2.82 19.90
C ALA A 182 0.73 -3.61 20.40
N PHE A 183 0.83 -3.88 21.71
CA PHE A 183 1.91 -4.70 22.28
C PHE A 183 1.61 -6.21 22.24
N ASP A 184 0.50 -6.63 21.63
CA ASP A 184 0.26 -8.06 21.38
C ASP A 184 1.28 -8.59 20.36
N PHE A 185 1.93 -9.71 20.69
CA PHE A 185 2.93 -10.34 19.83
C PHE A 185 2.85 -11.86 19.88
N TRP A 186 3.34 -12.48 18.81
CA TRP A 186 3.34 -13.94 18.69
C TRP A 186 4.17 -14.60 19.81
N GLY A 187 3.53 -15.43 20.62
CA GLY A 187 4.16 -16.11 21.75
C GLY A 187 3.97 -15.43 23.12
N LEU A 188 3.22 -14.33 23.21
CA LEU A 188 2.86 -13.68 24.48
C LEU A 188 2.20 -14.65 25.48
N GLU A 189 1.40 -15.59 24.98
CA GLU A 189 0.71 -16.63 25.77
C GLU A 189 1.65 -17.64 26.44
N GLN A 190 2.90 -17.74 25.98
CA GLN A 190 3.89 -18.68 26.52
C GLN A 190 4.44 -18.22 27.88
N ASP A 191 4.40 -16.91 28.16
CA ASP A 191 4.73 -16.37 29.47
C ASP A 191 3.44 -16.15 30.27
N PRO A 192 3.17 -16.98 31.30
CA PRO A 192 1.94 -16.87 32.09
C PRO A 192 1.83 -15.54 32.84
N THR A 193 2.95 -14.88 33.16
CA THR A 193 2.94 -13.61 33.90
C THR A 193 2.56 -12.44 32.99
N LEU A 194 3.14 -12.37 31.80
CA LEU A 194 2.84 -11.34 30.80
C LEU A 194 1.43 -11.51 30.22
N SER A 195 1.01 -12.75 29.93
CA SER A 195 -0.34 -13.05 29.45
C SER A 195 -1.41 -12.70 30.48
N SER A 196 -1.17 -12.99 31.77
CA SER A 196 -2.10 -12.60 32.84
C SER A 196 -2.15 -11.07 33.04
N ALA A 197 -1.03 -10.37 32.94
CA ALA A 197 -0.99 -8.91 33.07
C ALA A 197 -1.72 -8.24 31.90
N TYR A 198 -1.50 -8.72 30.68
CA TYR A 198 -2.15 -8.25 29.45
C TYR A 198 -3.67 -8.48 29.47
N SER A 199 -4.11 -9.68 29.86
CA SER A 199 -5.55 -9.96 29.97
C SER A 199 -6.23 -9.14 31.08
N MET A 200 -5.54 -8.86 32.18
CA MET A 200 -6.06 -8.00 33.25
C MET A 200 -6.18 -6.54 32.81
N THR A 201 -5.21 -6.01 32.05
CA THR A 201 -5.29 -4.64 31.52
C THR A 201 -6.40 -4.50 30.48
N LEU A 202 -6.57 -5.48 29.57
CA LEU A 202 -7.68 -5.49 28.61
C LEU A 202 -9.06 -5.55 29.30
N ARG A 203 -9.21 -6.37 30.34
CA ARG A 203 -10.43 -6.40 31.18
C ARG A 203 -10.71 -5.07 31.86
N GLY A 204 -9.66 -4.37 32.29
CA GLY A 204 -9.77 -3.01 32.84
C GLY A 204 -10.34 -2.01 31.82
N PHE A 205 -10.17 -2.27 30.53
CA PHE A 205 -10.73 -1.47 29.43
C PHE A 205 -12.05 -2.00 28.86
N GLY A 206 -12.61 -3.06 29.44
CA GLY A 206 -13.92 -3.60 29.05
C GLY A 206 -13.89 -4.72 28.00
N TRP A 207 -12.75 -5.37 27.79
CA TRP A 207 -12.58 -6.54 26.91
C TRP A 207 -12.43 -7.85 27.67
#